data_AF-A0A3N2NMR3-F1
#
_entry.id   AF-A0A3N2NMR3-F1
#
_cell.length_a   1.000
_cell.length_b   1.000
_cell.length_c   1.000
_cell.angle_alpha   90.00
_cell.angle_beta   90.00
_cell.angle_gamma   90.00
#
_symmetry.space_group_name_H-M   'P 1'
#
loop_
_entity.id
_entity.type
_entity.pdbx_description
1 polymer ?
#
loop_
_entity_poly.entity_id
_entity_poly.type
_entity_poly.pdbx_seq_one_letter_code
_entity_poly.pdbx_strand_id
1 'polypeptide(L)'
;MKAILQILILLLPLLASAQYEGSFKVSGTRLLDANGNNFVMRGANYSWCWQKGKENSVIPAAKRIGCNTLRIQLGTGRRFSRPSVRELKKLITLCEENHLIAVFNTHDATGSNEYSDLEEAARFWVDMKDMLNAHTATTIVNIANEWFGASGNSAAWADGYKQAIKIIRDGGIRNTLIIDAAGWGQWPQSIFERASEVASADPLQNVVFAIHMYDVAGKNTSTVKKNIDNALATGYPVIIGEFAYRHGGRYVEWQSILDYTAQTQVGYLVWSWTGNSGGVEDCDMFGSYDDSIYKPNGTNTVLGRNGIRETSVECSIYGSSGIRDISPNNTREIDYTQPYQIFDITGRRVSDMTNPGIYILRQGSTVRKILNH
;
A
#
# COMPACT_ATOMS: atom_id res chain seq x y z
N MET A 1 -31.52 -53.49 29.14
CA MET A 1 -31.93 -52.15 28.65
C MET A 1 -30.68 -51.31 28.45
N LYS A 2 -30.29 -51.07 27.19
CA LYS A 2 -29.09 -50.30 26.83
C LYS A 2 -29.43 -48.81 26.87
N ALA A 3 -28.66 -48.03 27.62
CA ALA A 3 -28.75 -46.58 27.67
C ALA A 3 -28.29 -45.99 26.32
N ILE A 4 -29.16 -45.20 25.67
CA ILE A 4 -28.83 -44.45 24.46
C ILE A 4 -28.36 -43.06 24.92
N LEU A 5 -27.06 -42.81 24.77
CA LEU A 5 -26.45 -41.49 24.96
C LEU A 5 -26.73 -40.65 23.71
N GLN A 6 -27.63 -39.67 23.81
CA GLN A 6 -27.86 -38.69 22.75
C GLN A 6 -26.74 -37.64 22.79
N ILE A 7 -25.86 -37.67 21.79
CA ILE A 7 -24.87 -36.62 21.53
C ILE A 7 -25.59 -35.47 20.82
N LEU A 8 -25.76 -34.35 21.51
CA LEU A 8 -26.24 -33.10 20.94
C LEU A 8 -25.06 -32.41 20.21
N ILE A 9 -25.00 -32.54 18.89
CA ILE A 9 -24.04 -31.80 18.06
C ILE A 9 -24.57 -30.37 17.91
N LEU A 10 -23.97 -29.42 18.64
CA LEU A 10 -24.13 -27.99 18.36
C LEU A 10 -23.50 -27.68 17.00
N LEU A 11 -24.32 -27.56 15.95
CA LEU A 11 -23.93 -26.91 14.71
C LEU A 11 -23.83 -25.39 14.95
N LEU A 12 -22.64 -24.92 15.31
CA LEU A 12 -22.27 -23.52 15.14
C LEU A 12 -22.22 -23.23 13.63
N PRO A 13 -22.94 -22.22 13.12
CA PRO A 13 -22.72 -21.78 11.75
C PRO A 13 -21.33 -21.13 11.70
N LEU A 14 -20.34 -21.85 11.17
CA LEU A 14 -19.15 -21.22 10.62
C LEU A 14 -19.64 -20.37 9.44
N LEU A 15 -19.92 -19.10 9.68
CA LEU A 15 -19.88 -18.11 8.61
C LEU A 15 -18.42 -18.02 8.17
N ALA A 16 -18.02 -18.91 7.27
CA ALA A 16 -16.85 -18.66 6.46
C ALA A 16 -17.17 -17.39 5.67
N SER A 17 -16.62 -16.26 6.11
CA SER A 17 -16.62 -15.05 5.30
C SER A 17 -15.89 -15.39 4.01
N ALA A 18 -16.65 -15.51 2.92
CA ALA A 18 -16.08 -15.74 1.60
C ALA A 18 -15.25 -14.51 1.22
N GLN A 19 -13.97 -14.53 1.56
CA GLN A 19 -13.01 -13.53 1.15
C GLN A 19 -12.88 -13.64 -0.38
N TYR A 20 -13.09 -12.52 -1.08
CA TYR A 20 -13.25 -12.53 -2.52
C TYR A 20 -11.93 -12.90 -3.20
N GLU A 21 -11.96 -13.83 -4.15
CA GLU A 21 -10.81 -14.13 -5.00
C GLU A 21 -10.41 -12.85 -5.77
N GLY A 22 -9.12 -12.54 -5.82
CA GLY A 22 -8.60 -11.38 -6.56
C GLY A 22 -8.54 -10.05 -5.80
N SER A 23 -8.47 -10.04 -4.46
CA SER A 23 -8.18 -8.84 -3.67
C SER A 23 -6.96 -9.01 -2.76
N PHE A 24 -6.39 -7.88 -2.31
CA PHE A 24 -5.49 -7.92 -1.16
C PHE A 24 -6.16 -8.58 0.05
N LYS A 25 -5.35 -9.29 0.85
CA LYS A 25 -5.80 -9.97 2.06
C LYS A 25 -4.74 -9.98 3.14
N VAL A 26 -5.19 -10.01 4.39
CA VAL A 26 -4.32 -10.17 5.55
C VAL A 26 -4.19 -11.64 5.91
N SER A 27 -2.98 -12.07 6.28
CA SER A 27 -2.69 -13.42 6.77
C SER A 27 -1.63 -13.37 7.87
N GLY A 28 -2.08 -13.39 9.12
CA GLY A 28 -1.21 -13.11 10.26
C GLY A 28 -0.59 -11.72 10.12
N THR A 29 0.71 -11.60 10.32
CA THR A 29 1.44 -10.32 10.20
C THR A 29 1.76 -9.90 8.77
N ARG A 30 1.19 -10.55 7.76
CA ARG A 30 1.49 -10.31 6.33
C ARG A 30 0.30 -9.73 5.59
N LEU A 31 0.59 -8.79 4.69
CA LEU A 31 -0.31 -8.38 3.62
C LEU A 31 0.01 -9.20 2.38
N LEU A 32 -0.99 -9.90 1.85
CA LEU A 32 -0.87 -10.67 0.62
C LEU A 32 -1.58 -9.93 -0.51
N ASP A 33 -0.96 -9.90 -1.69
CA ASP A 33 -1.59 -9.40 -2.90
C ASP A 33 -2.72 -10.32 -3.41
N ALA A 34 -3.38 -9.89 -4.48
CA ALA A 34 -4.48 -10.62 -5.09
C ALA A 34 -4.09 -12.01 -5.64
N ASN A 35 -2.80 -12.28 -5.88
CA ASN A 35 -2.29 -13.60 -6.25
C ASN A 35 -1.86 -14.43 -5.03
N GLY A 36 -1.98 -13.89 -3.81
CA GLY A 36 -1.61 -14.56 -2.57
C GLY A 36 -0.14 -14.44 -2.19
N ASN A 37 0.65 -13.61 -2.89
CA ASN A 37 2.06 -13.40 -2.58
C ASN A 37 2.22 -12.34 -1.49
N ASN A 38 3.23 -12.49 -0.62
CA ASN A 38 3.53 -11.46 0.37
C ASN A 38 3.91 -10.15 -0.34
N PHE A 39 3.18 -9.08 -0.04
CA PHE A 39 3.41 -7.76 -0.61
C PHE A 39 3.92 -6.80 0.46
N VAL A 40 5.17 -6.38 0.29
CA VAL A 40 5.84 -5.45 1.21
C VAL A 40 5.90 -4.07 0.56
N MET A 41 5.16 -3.11 1.13
CA MET A 41 5.12 -1.75 0.58
C MET A 41 6.50 -1.08 0.64
N ARG A 42 6.90 -0.48 -0.47
CA ARG A 42 8.09 0.37 -0.61
C ARG A 42 7.68 1.53 -1.50
N GLY A 43 7.48 2.69 -0.90
CA GLY A 43 6.81 3.77 -1.60
C GLY A 43 6.94 5.14 -0.96
N ALA A 44 6.12 6.06 -1.46
CA ALA A 44 6.07 7.45 -1.03
C ALA A 44 4.63 7.92 -0.81
N ASN A 45 4.49 9.07 -0.17
CA ASN A 45 3.24 9.82 -0.03
C ASN A 45 3.17 10.94 -1.08
N TYR A 46 1.98 11.16 -1.66
CA TYR A 46 1.69 12.24 -2.59
C TYR A 46 0.43 13.01 -2.17
N SER A 47 0.64 14.26 -1.74
CA SER A 47 -0.38 15.13 -1.16
C SER A 47 -1.35 15.73 -2.18
N TRP A 48 -2.08 14.88 -2.90
CA TRP A 48 -2.90 15.27 -4.04
C TRP A 48 -3.98 16.30 -3.72
N CYS A 49 -4.67 16.20 -2.59
CA CYS A 49 -5.81 17.07 -2.27
C CYS A 49 -5.48 18.57 -2.12
N TRP A 50 -4.21 18.92 -1.95
CA TRP A 50 -3.72 20.32 -2.03
C TRP A 50 -2.66 20.54 -3.11
N GLN A 51 -2.39 19.54 -3.96
CA GLN A 51 -1.42 19.60 -5.09
C GLN A 51 -2.01 19.02 -6.38
N LYS A 52 -3.30 19.25 -6.61
CA LYS A 52 -4.03 18.76 -7.79
C LYS A 52 -3.37 19.19 -9.10
N GLY A 53 -3.45 18.34 -10.12
CA GLY A 53 -2.91 18.61 -11.46
C GLY A 53 -1.45 18.23 -11.62
N LYS A 54 -0.83 17.63 -10.60
CA LYS A 54 0.56 17.14 -10.63
C LYS A 54 0.66 15.62 -10.75
N GLU A 55 -0.47 14.91 -10.72
CA GLU A 55 -0.54 13.45 -10.75
C GLU A 55 0.13 12.83 -11.99
N ASN A 56 0.03 13.49 -13.15
CA ASN A 56 0.66 13.03 -14.40
C ASN A 56 2.20 13.11 -14.36
N SER A 57 2.77 13.87 -13.42
CA SER A 57 4.22 13.97 -13.22
C SER A 57 4.67 13.08 -12.06
N VAL A 58 4.00 13.19 -10.92
CA VAL A 58 4.38 12.50 -9.67
C VAL A 58 4.20 10.99 -9.78
N ILE A 59 3.08 10.50 -10.32
CA ILE A 59 2.79 9.06 -10.33
C ILE A 59 3.79 8.29 -11.21
N PRO A 60 4.08 8.72 -12.46
CA PRO A 60 5.13 8.07 -13.25
C PRO A 60 6.53 8.24 -12.67
N ALA A 61 6.83 9.37 -12.03
CA ALA A 61 8.10 9.58 -11.36
C ALA A 61 8.29 8.61 -10.17
N ALA A 62 7.24 8.38 -9.38
CA ALA A 62 7.26 7.39 -8.30
C ALA A 62 7.64 6.00 -8.82
N LYS A 63 7.13 5.60 -10.00
CA LYS A 63 7.54 4.35 -10.62
C LYS A 63 9.02 4.36 -11.05
N ARG A 64 9.51 5.43 -11.68
CA ARG A 64 10.91 5.52 -12.12
C ARG A 64 11.92 5.42 -10.98
N ILE A 65 11.58 5.90 -9.79
CA ILE A 65 12.45 5.76 -8.61
C ILE A 65 12.35 4.39 -7.94
N GLY A 66 11.45 3.52 -8.41
CA GLY A 66 11.32 2.14 -7.97
C GLY A 66 10.16 1.89 -7.01
N CYS A 67 9.28 2.84 -6.71
CA CYS A 67 8.15 2.59 -5.81
C CYS A 67 7.28 1.43 -6.35
N ASN A 68 6.77 0.60 -5.44
CA ASN A 68 5.71 -0.37 -5.73
C ASN A 68 4.34 0.11 -5.22
N THR A 69 4.32 1.14 -4.37
CA THR A 69 3.13 1.68 -3.73
C THR A 69 3.21 3.21 -3.71
N LEU A 70 2.08 3.89 -3.91
CA LEU A 70 1.96 5.32 -3.67
C LEU A 70 0.76 5.57 -2.76
N ARG A 71 0.97 6.27 -1.65
CA ARG A 71 -0.10 6.70 -0.75
C ARG A 71 -0.56 8.12 -1.11
N ILE A 72 -1.80 8.26 -1.51
CA ILE A 72 -2.35 9.48 -2.11
C ILE A 72 -3.36 10.10 -1.15
N GLN A 73 -3.07 11.30 -0.66
CA GLN A 73 -3.95 12.04 0.25
C GLN A 73 -5.12 12.68 -0.51
N LEU A 74 -6.33 12.39 -0.08
CA LEU A 74 -7.60 12.93 -0.59
C LEU A 74 -8.26 13.83 0.47
N GLY A 75 -9.21 14.67 0.03
CA GLY A 75 -10.07 15.45 0.91
C GLY A 75 -11.48 14.87 1.00
N THR A 76 -12.14 14.94 2.15
CA THR A 76 -13.58 14.67 2.28
C THR A 76 -14.44 15.82 1.72
N GLY A 77 -13.85 17.03 1.66
CA GLY A 77 -14.52 18.28 1.34
C GLY A 77 -14.61 19.25 2.51
N ARG A 78 -14.25 18.82 3.73
CA ARG A 78 -14.37 19.63 4.95
C ARG A 78 -13.23 20.64 5.12
N ARG A 79 -11.99 20.20 4.96
CA ARG A 79 -10.75 20.99 5.02
C ARG A 79 -10.05 21.02 3.67
N PHE A 80 -10.05 19.91 2.95
CA PHE A 80 -9.37 19.76 1.66
C PHE A 80 -10.36 19.44 0.54
N SER A 81 -9.95 19.75 -0.69
CA SER A 81 -10.81 19.53 -1.86
C SER A 81 -11.19 18.07 -2.03
N ARG A 82 -12.51 17.82 -2.11
CA ARG A 82 -13.06 16.49 -2.39
C ARG A 82 -12.79 16.10 -3.85
N PRO A 83 -12.21 14.91 -4.14
CA PRO A 83 -12.12 14.43 -5.51
C PRO A 83 -13.52 14.08 -6.04
N SER A 84 -13.75 14.38 -7.31
CA SER A 84 -14.82 13.76 -8.08
C SER A 84 -14.52 12.28 -8.37
N VAL A 85 -15.55 11.50 -8.69
CA VAL A 85 -15.40 10.09 -9.13
C VAL A 85 -14.46 9.98 -10.34
N ARG A 86 -14.50 10.96 -11.25
CA ARG A 86 -13.62 11.01 -12.43
C ARG A 86 -12.16 11.19 -12.03
N GLU A 87 -11.88 12.05 -11.06
CA GLU A 87 -10.52 12.28 -10.56
C GLU A 87 -9.99 11.05 -9.83
N LEU A 88 -10.82 10.41 -8.99
CA LEU A 88 -10.43 9.15 -8.34
C LEU A 88 -10.12 8.07 -9.38
N LYS A 89 -10.97 7.91 -10.41
CA LYS A 89 -10.71 6.98 -11.52
C LYS A 89 -9.39 7.29 -12.23
N LYS A 90 -9.11 8.58 -12.51
CA LYS A 90 -7.85 8.99 -13.12
C LYS A 90 -6.64 8.59 -12.27
N LEU A 91 -6.70 8.81 -10.96
CA LEU A 91 -5.61 8.45 -10.05
C LEU A 91 -5.37 6.94 -10.03
N ILE A 92 -6.43 6.14 -9.94
CA ILE A 92 -6.35 4.67 -10.01
C ILE A 92 -5.70 4.23 -11.33
N THR A 93 -6.22 4.71 -12.46
CA THR A 93 -5.69 4.37 -13.78
C THR A 93 -4.21 4.73 -13.93
N LEU A 94 -3.79 5.91 -13.48
CA LEU A 94 -2.37 6.31 -13.52
C LEU A 94 -1.50 5.38 -12.66
N CYS A 95 -1.96 4.99 -11.48
CA CYS A 95 -1.23 4.04 -10.64
C CYS A 95 -1.12 2.67 -11.33
N GLU A 96 -2.22 2.14 -11.89
CA GLU A 96 -2.24 0.86 -12.58
C GLU A 96 -1.34 0.85 -13.82
N GLU A 97 -1.40 1.87 -14.67
CA GLU A 97 -0.54 2.05 -15.84
C GLU A 97 0.94 2.14 -15.48
N ASN A 98 1.25 2.59 -14.26
CA ASN A 98 2.62 2.68 -13.74
C ASN A 98 2.96 1.53 -12.78
N HIS A 99 2.14 0.49 -12.70
CA HIS A 99 2.36 -0.70 -11.88
C HIS A 99 2.59 -0.36 -10.39
N LEU A 100 1.80 0.59 -9.87
CA LEU A 100 1.80 1.03 -8.49
C LEU A 100 0.52 0.56 -7.80
N ILE A 101 0.63 0.09 -6.57
CA ILE A 101 -0.51 -0.08 -5.68
C ILE A 101 -0.90 1.28 -5.11
N ALA A 102 -2.18 1.64 -5.21
CA ALA A 102 -2.69 2.91 -4.72
C ALA A 102 -3.26 2.74 -3.31
N VAL A 103 -2.66 3.43 -2.33
CA VAL A 103 -3.22 3.55 -0.98
C VAL A 103 -3.88 4.93 -0.88
N PHE A 104 -5.21 5.00 -0.84
CA PHE A 104 -5.89 6.28 -0.67
C PHE A 104 -6.18 6.54 0.81
N ASN A 105 -5.99 7.77 1.27
CA ASN A 105 -6.43 8.23 2.60
C ASN A 105 -7.24 9.53 2.51
N THR A 106 -8.14 9.78 3.46
CA THR A 106 -8.72 11.11 3.66
C THR A 106 -7.92 11.87 4.71
N HIS A 107 -7.58 13.12 4.45
CA HIS A 107 -6.65 13.89 5.28
C HIS A 107 -7.34 14.92 6.22
N ASP A 108 -8.65 15.08 6.12
CA ASP A 108 -9.37 16.13 6.86
C ASP A 108 -9.40 15.85 8.38
N ALA A 109 -9.47 14.58 8.77
CA ALA A 109 -9.56 14.17 10.17
C ALA A 109 -8.23 14.17 10.94
N THR A 110 -7.11 14.54 10.28
CA THR A 110 -5.77 14.60 10.88
C THR A 110 -5.77 15.39 12.19
N GLY A 111 -5.43 14.70 13.29
CA GLY A 111 -5.31 15.26 14.63
C GLY A 111 -6.63 15.47 15.39
N SER A 112 -7.78 15.21 14.77
CA SER A 112 -9.10 15.32 15.42
C SER A 112 -9.28 14.20 16.46
N ASN A 113 -10.10 14.44 17.49
CA ASN A 113 -10.56 13.42 18.44
C ASN A 113 -12.06 13.14 18.29
N GLU A 114 -12.75 13.86 17.41
CA GLU A 114 -14.19 13.78 17.23
C GLU A 114 -14.56 12.54 16.42
N TYR A 115 -15.52 11.76 16.91
CA TYR A 115 -15.98 10.55 16.22
C TYR A 115 -16.64 10.91 14.89
N SER A 116 -17.36 12.02 14.83
CA SER A 116 -18.01 12.52 13.61
C SER A 116 -17.03 12.76 12.47
N ASP A 117 -15.79 13.17 12.77
CA ASP A 117 -14.77 13.41 11.74
C ASP A 117 -14.29 12.10 11.11
N LEU A 118 -14.19 11.02 11.89
CA LEU A 118 -13.85 9.69 11.37
C LEU A 118 -15.04 9.05 10.64
N GLU A 119 -16.27 9.24 11.15
CA GLU A 119 -17.47 8.78 10.48
C GLU A 119 -17.67 9.48 9.12
N GLU A 120 -17.35 10.77 9.02
CA GLU A 120 -17.33 11.50 7.75
C GLU A 120 -16.37 10.85 6.75
N ALA A 121 -15.14 10.53 7.18
CA ALA A 121 -14.17 9.81 6.36
C ALA A 121 -14.69 8.43 5.92
N ALA A 122 -15.31 7.68 6.85
CA ALA A 122 -15.92 6.39 6.53
C ALA A 122 -17.02 6.51 5.46
N ARG A 123 -17.91 7.51 5.57
CA ARG A 123 -18.98 7.76 4.59
C ARG A 123 -18.43 8.21 3.24
N PHE A 124 -17.36 9.02 3.22
CA PHE A 124 -16.66 9.36 1.97
C PHE A 124 -16.25 8.10 1.19
N TRP A 125 -15.71 7.08 1.86
CA TRP A 125 -15.34 5.83 1.19
C TRP A 125 -16.55 5.07 0.65
N VAL A 126 -17.66 5.03 1.41
CA VAL A 126 -18.92 4.41 0.96
C VAL A 126 -19.44 5.09 -0.32
N ASP A 127 -19.33 6.41 -0.44
CA ASP A 127 -19.72 7.13 -1.65
C ASP A 127 -18.85 6.75 -2.87
N MET A 128 -17.59 6.36 -2.63
CA MET A 128 -16.61 5.97 -3.66
C MET A 128 -16.58 4.46 -3.92
N LYS A 129 -17.47 3.68 -3.30
CA LYS A 129 -17.36 2.22 -3.23
C LYS A 129 -17.30 1.52 -4.57
N ASP A 130 -18.07 1.96 -5.55
CA ASP A 130 -18.18 1.25 -6.82
C ASP A 130 -16.84 1.30 -7.58
N MET A 131 -16.15 2.44 -7.50
CA MET A 131 -14.79 2.57 -8.03
C MET A 131 -13.81 1.71 -7.23
N LEU A 132 -13.80 1.80 -5.90
CA LEU A 132 -12.84 1.06 -5.08
C LEU A 132 -13.01 -0.47 -5.19
N ASN A 133 -14.26 -0.92 -5.24
CA ASN A 133 -14.61 -2.34 -5.37
C ASN A 133 -14.32 -2.92 -6.75
N ALA A 134 -14.23 -2.09 -7.80
CA ALA A 134 -13.81 -2.52 -9.13
C ALA A 134 -12.28 -2.75 -9.21
N HIS A 135 -11.53 -2.20 -8.25
CA HIS A 135 -10.06 -2.18 -8.26
C HIS A 135 -9.47 -2.77 -6.96
N THR A 136 -10.11 -3.78 -6.36
CA THR A 136 -9.67 -4.39 -5.08
C THR A 136 -8.31 -5.10 -5.14
N ALA A 137 -7.81 -5.38 -6.34
CA ALA A 137 -6.49 -5.96 -6.57
C ALA A 137 -5.36 -4.92 -6.58
N THR A 138 -5.69 -3.64 -6.71
CA THR A 138 -4.73 -2.54 -6.94
C THR A 138 -4.94 -1.35 -6.01
N THR A 139 -6.02 -1.34 -5.21
CA THR A 139 -6.37 -0.24 -4.31
C THR A 139 -6.59 -0.70 -2.86
N ILE A 140 -6.06 0.08 -1.91
CA ILE A 140 -6.18 -0.10 -0.46
C ILE A 140 -6.72 1.21 0.13
N VAL A 141 -7.59 1.11 1.14
CA VAL A 141 -8.22 2.26 1.78
C VAL A 141 -7.62 2.46 3.16
N ASN A 142 -6.93 3.58 3.37
CA ASN A 142 -6.55 4.05 4.70
C ASN A 142 -7.63 5.00 5.21
N ILE A 143 -8.39 4.56 6.22
CA ILE A 143 -9.70 5.14 6.56
C ILE A 143 -9.61 6.65 6.76
N ALA A 144 -8.68 7.10 7.60
CA ALA A 144 -8.42 8.50 7.84
C ALA A 144 -6.96 8.67 8.27
N ASN A 145 -6.31 9.71 7.75
CA ASN A 145 -4.98 10.08 8.19
C ASN A 145 -5.03 10.50 9.66
N GLU A 146 -4.24 9.85 10.52
CA GLU A 146 -3.91 10.34 11.87
C GLU A 146 -5.12 10.75 12.73
N TRP A 147 -6.26 10.11 12.54
CA TRP A 147 -7.42 10.36 13.41
C TRP A 147 -7.14 9.84 14.83
N PHE A 148 -7.68 10.56 15.80
CA PHE A 148 -7.39 10.50 17.23
C PHE A 148 -6.03 11.11 17.59
N GLY A 149 -5.96 12.44 17.58
CA GLY A 149 -4.74 13.19 17.90
C GLY A 149 -4.27 13.07 19.35
N ALA A 150 -5.13 12.65 20.28
CA ALA A 150 -4.76 12.43 21.67
C ALA A 150 -3.95 11.14 21.87
N SER A 151 -2.91 11.23 22.69
CA SER A 151 -2.21 10.07 23.24
C SER A 151 -2.80 9.68 24.61
N GLY A 152 -2.66 8.42 25.00
CA GLY A 152 -3.07 7.94 26.33
C GLY A 152 -4.52 7.43 26.44
N ASN A 153 -5.28 7.39 25.34
CA ASN A 153 -6.64 6.85 25.32
C ASN A 153 -6.86 5.90 24.13
N SER A 154 -6.29 4.70 24.22
CA SER A 154 -6.43 3.66 23.19
C SER A 154 -7.86 3.14 23.05
N ALA A 155 -8.64 3.16 24.13
CA ALA A 155 -10.03 2.70 24.14
C ALA A 155 -10.91 3.57 23.21
N ALA A 156 -10.83 4.90 23.35
CA ALA A 156 -11.62 5.79 22.51
C ALA A 156 -11.20 5.77 21.04
N TRP A 157 -9.89 5.62 20.75
CA TRP A 157 -9.39 5.35 19.40
C TRP A 157 -10.00 4.07 18.82
N ALA A 158 -9.99 2.98 19.60
CA ALA A 158 -10.52 1.70 19.15
C ALA A 158 -12.04 1.76 18.89
N ASP A 159 -12.80 2.41 19.77
CA ASP A 159 -14.24 2.56 19.63
C ASP A 159 -14.64 3.36 18.40
N GLY A 160 -13.90 4.41 18.03
CA GLY A 160 -14.15 5.12 16.78
C GLY A 160 -13.87 4.25 15.55
N TYR A 161 -12.73 3.55 15.52
CA TYR A 161 -12.43 2.66 14.39
C TYR A 161 -13.40 1.49 14.24
N LYS A 162 -13.90 0.92 15.35
CA LYS A 162 -14.98 -0.09 15.32
C LYS A 162 -16.24 0.45 14.62
N GLN A 163 -16.62 1.70 14.90
CA GLN A 163 -17.77 2.36 14.26
C GLN A 163 -17.49 2.65 12.78
N ALA A 164 -16.30 3.17 12.45
CA ALA A 164 -15.92 3.48 11.07
C ALA A 164 -15.84 2.24 10.18
N ILE A 165 -15.23 1.15 10.67
CA ILE A 165 -15.18 -0.14 9.98
C ILE A 165 -16.59 -0.64 9.71
N LYS A 166 -17.49 -0.56 10.71
CA LYS A 166 -18.89 -0.95 10.54
C LYS A 166 -19.55 -0.17 9.40
N ILE A 167 -19.42 1.15 9.37
CA ILE A 167 -19.97 2.00 8.29
C ILE A 167 -19.42 1.58 6.92
N ILE A 168 -18.10 1.38 6.83
CA ILE A 168 -17.42 1.00 5.58
C ILE A 168 -17.89 -0.37 5.07
N ARG A 169 -17.97 -1.36 5.96
CA ARG A 169 -18.34 -2.74 5.59
C ARG A 169 -19.84 -2.88 5.31
N ASP A 170 -20.71 -2.25 6.11
CA ASP A 170 -22.14 -2.16 5.82
C ASP A 170 -22.41 -1.44 4.48
N GLY A 171 -21.58 -0.44 4.16
CA GLY A 171 -21.61 0.27 2.88
C GLY A 171 -21.16 -0.58 1.69
N GLY A 172 -20.55 -1.73 1.93
CA GLY A 172 -20.15 -2.71 0.93
C GLY A 172 -18.71 -2.58 0.42
N ILE A 173 -17.84 -1.82 1.09
CA ILE A 173 -16.42 -1.73 0.72
C ILE A 173 -15.71 -3.05 1.05
N ARG A 174 -14.98 -3.60 0.08
CA ARG A 174 -14.29 -4.90 0.19
C ARG A 174 -12.77 -4.79 0.30
N ASN A 175 -12.22 -3.61 0.01
CA ASN A 175 -10.77 -3.35 0.03
C ASN A 175 -10.16 -3.65 1.41
N THR A 176 -8.87 -3.97 1.43
CA THR A 176 -8.07 -3.94 2.66
C THR A 176 -8.14 -2.55 3.27
N LEU A 177 -8.27 -2.50 4.60
CA LEU A 177 -8.30 -1.25 5.36
C LEU A 177 -6.97 -1.01 6.07
N ILE A 178 -6.43 0.20 5.99
CA ILE A 178 -5.31 0.66 6.82
C ILE A 178 -5.85 1.58 7.92
N ILE A 179 -5.39 1.35 9.14
CA ILE A 179 -5.78 2.07 10.35
C ILE A 179 -4.54 2.70 10.98
N ASP A 180 -4.50 4.02 11.03
CA ASP A 180 -3.39 4.76 11.61
C ASP A 180 -3.47 4.71 13.15
N ALA A 181 -2.31 4.62 13.80
CA ALA A 181 -2.20 4.76 15.25
C ALA A 181 -2.74 6.12 15.71
N ALA A 182 -3.21 6.16 16.97
CA ALA A 182 -3.52 7.41 17.65
C ALA A 182 -2.27 8.30 17.84
N GLY A 183 -2.48 9.50 18.38
CA GLY A 183 -1.41 10.43 18.71
C GLY A 183 -0.71 10.95 17.46
N TRP A 184 -1.48 11.33 16.44
CA TRP A 184 -0.98 11.76 15.13
C TRP A 184 -0.13 10.67 14.45
N GLY A 185 -0.56 9.41 14.56
CA GLY A 185 0.19 8.25 14.08
C GLY A 185 1.44 7.90 14.90
N GLN A 186 1.87 8.74 15.85
CA GLN A 186 3.11 8.59 16.61
C GLN A 186 2.93 7.90 17.97
N TRP A 187 1.71 7.49 18.35
CA TRP A 187 1.44 6.75 19.59
C TRP A 187 0.96 5.31 19.31
N PRO A 188 1.87 4.41 18.87
CA PRO A 188 1.52 3.04 18.48
C PRO A 188 1.08 2.13 19.63
N GLN A 189 1.16 2.61 20.87
CA GLN A 189 0.58 1.91 22.03
C GLN A 189 -0.93 1.68 21.86
N SER A 190 -1.63 2.56 21.14
CA SER A 190 -3.01 2.32 20.72
C SER A 190 -3.20 0.98 19.97
N ILE A 191 -2.28 0.65 19.06
CA ILE A 191 -2.26 -0.63 18.34
C ILE A 191 -1.92 -1.77 19.31
N PHE A 192 -0.87 -1.64 20.12
CA PHE A 192 -0.43 -2.73 21.01
C PHE A 192 -1.55 -3.19 21.96
N GLU A 193 -2.34 -2.23 22.45
CA GLU A 193 -3.40 -2.48 23.42
C GLU A 193 -4.71 -2.95 22.78
N ARG A 194 -5.02 -2.50 21.56
CA ARG A 194 -6.39 -2.62 21.00
C ARG A 194 -6.47 -3.16 19.57
N ALA A 195 -5.36 -3.59 18.96
CA ALA A 195 -5.36 -4.14 17.59
C ALA A 195 -6.40 -5.26 17.40
N SER A 196 -6.47 -6.21 18.33
CA SER A 196 -7.46 -7.30 18.26
C SER A 196 -8.90 -6.81 18.30
N GLU A 197 -9.23 -5.82 19.13
CA GLU A 197 -10.59 -5.27 19.22
C GLU A 197 -10.99 -4.54 17.93
N VAL A 198 -10.05 -3.80 17.34
CA VAL A 198 -10.30 -3.07 16.09
C VAL A 198 -10.38 -4.04 14.90
N ALA A 199 -9.44 -4.97 14.78
CA ALA A 199 -9.41 -5.92 13.67
C ALA A 199 -10.58 -6.91 13.70
N SER A 200 -11.01 -7.35 14.90
CA SER A 200 -12.19 -8.23 15.03
C SER A 200 -13.50 -7.56 14.65
N ALA A 201 -13.56 -6.23 14.64
CA ALA A 201 -14.72 -5.48 14.15
C ALA A 201 -14.86 -5.52 12.62
N ASP A 202 -13.80 -5.89 11.89
CA ASP A 202 -13.87 -6.13 10.45
C ASP A 202 -14.34 -7.57 10.17
N PRO A 203 -15.57 -7.80 9.70
CA PRO A 203 -16.03 -9.15 9.32
C PRO A 203 -15.20 -9.79 8.20
N LEU A 204 -14.45 -9.00 7.41
CA LEU A 204 -13.54 -9.52 6.38
C LEU A 204 -12.14 -9.87 6.91
N GLN A 205 -11.85 -9.55 8.17
CA GLN A 205 -10.53 -9.76 8.81
C GLN A 205 -9.37 -9.22 7.94
N ASN A 206 -9.57 -8.05 7.32
CA ASN A 206 -8.68 -7.52 6.28
C ASN A 206 -8.19 -6.11 6.65
N VAL A 207 -7.61 -6.01 7.85
CA VAL A 207 -7.10 -4.78 8.46
C VAL A 207 -5.58 -4.82 8.61
N VAL A 208 -4.92 -3.74 8.18
CA VAL A 208 -3.50 -3.44 8.38
C VAL A 208 -3.40 -2.22 9.29
N PHE A 209 -2.47 -2.21 10.23
CA PHE A 209 -2.20 -1.04 11.06
C PHE A 209 -1.06 -0.19 10.49
N ALA A 210 -1.04 1.11 10.78
CA ALA A 210 0.03 2.01 10.37
C ALA A 210 0.58 2.82 11.55
N ILE A 211 1.91 2.96 11.59
CA ILE A 211 2.62 3.85 12.50
C ILE A 211 3.26 4.96 11.66
N HIS A 212 3.15 6.20 12.11
CA HIS A 212 3.87 7.33 11.50
C HIS A 212 5.11 7.60 12.35
N MET A 213 6.29 7.27 11.82
CA MET A 213 7.55 7.35 12.55
C MET A 213 8.30 8.64 12.22
N TYR A 214 7.90 9.74 12.89
CA TYR A 214 8.68 10.97 12.90
C TYR A 214 9.57 11.05 14.16
N ASP A 215 9.73 12.24 14.73
CA ASP A 215 10.66 12.53 15.83
C ASP A 215 10.21 11.99 17.20
N VAL A 216 9.04 11.36 17.29
CA VAL A 216 8.55 10.70 18.52
C VAL A 216 8.62 9.18 18.38
N ALA A 217 7.89 8.61 17.43
CA ALA A 217 7.83 7.16 17.22
C ALA A 217 9.07 6.59 16.51
N GLY A 218 9.84 7.44 15.82
CA GLY A 218 11.08 7.11 15.14
C GLY A 218 12.32 7.76 15.76
N LYS A 219 12.29 8.19 17.03
CA LYS A 219 13.33 9.05 17.62
C LYS A 219 14.73 8.43 17.79
N ASN A 220 14.83 7.10 17.85
CA ASN A 220 16.10 6.35 17.97
C ASN A 220 15.90 4.87 17.66
N THR A 221 17.00 4.12 17.48
CA THR A 221 16.98 2.71 17.05
C THR A 221 16.16 1.82 17.99
N SER A 222 16.30 2.02 19.30
CA SER A 222 15.58 1.22 20.30
C SER A 222 14.06 1.44 20.20
N THR A 223 13.63 2.69 20.01
CA THR A 223 12.21 3.04 19.86
C THR A 223 11.64 2.47 18.56
N VAL A 224 12.37 2.60 17.44
CA VAL A 224 11.96 2.04 16.13
C VAL A 224 11.72 0.54 16.22
N LYS A 225 12.71 -0.21 16.73
CA LYS A 225 12.62 -1.67 16.83
C LYS A 225 11.48 -2.11 17.75
N LYS A 226 11.42 -1.53 18.96
CA LYS A 226 10.36 -1.84 19.92
C LYS A 226 8.96 -1.58 19.37
N ASN A 227 8.79 -0.48 18.64
CA ASN A 227 7.48 -0.14 18.06
C ASN A 227 7.06 -1.14 16.98
N ILE A 228 7.98 -1.54 16.11
CA ILE A 228 7.73 -2.57 15.08
C ILE A 228 7.45 -3.93 15.73
N ASP A 229 8.29 -4.35 16.67
CA ASP A 229 8.16 -5.64 17.36
C ASP A 229 6.83 -5.75 18.11
N ASN A 230 6.48 -4.73 18.90
CA ASN A 230 5.25 -4.74 19.66
C ASN A 230 4.00 -4.71 18.76
N ALA A 231 4.05 -4.00 17.62
CA ALA A 231 2.96 -4.01 16.66
C ALA A 231 2.80 -5.40 16.02
N LEU A 232 3.89 -6.01 15.55
CA LEU A 232 3.86 -7.36 14.98
C LEU A 232 3.43 -8.43 15.99
N ALA A 233 3.81 -8.27 17.26
CA ALA A 233 3.42 -9.18 18.34
C ALA A 233 1.91 -9.23 18.60
N THR A 234 1.13 -8.25 18.10
CA THR A 234 -0.33 -8.31 18.14
C THR A 234 -0.92 -9.37 17.20
N GLY A 235 -0.13 -9.91 16.27
CA GLY A 235 -0.55 -10.90 15.27
C GLY A 235 -1.12 -10.30 13.99
N TYR A 236 -1.18 -8.97 13.87
CA TYR A 236 -1.69 -8.25 12.71
C TYR A 236 -0.56 -7.58 11.91
N PRO A 237 -0.76 -7.32 10.60
CA PRO A 237 0.23 -6.64 9.80
C PRO A 237 0.30 -5.17 10.17
N VAL A 238 1.52 -4.63 10.13
CA VAL A 238 1.79 -3.20 10.34
C VAL A 238 2.64 -2.66 9.19
N ILE A 239 2.46 -1.38 8.87
CA ILE A 239 3.34 -0.61 7.99
C ILE A 239 3.83 0.65 8.70
N ILE A 240 4.95 1.19 8.23
CA ILE A 240 5.36 2.58 8.53
C ILE A 240 4.70 3.47 7.47
N GLY A 241 3.49 3.96 7.77
CA GLY A 241 2.64 4.69 6.81
C GLY A 241 3.21 6.06 6.42
N GLU A 242 4.00 6.64 7.31
CA GLU A 242 4.75 7.87 7.10
C GLU A 242 6.05 7.84 7.90
N PHE A 243 7.12 8.37 7.31
CA PHE A 243 8.36 8.75 7.99
C PHE A 243 9.18 9.64 7.07
N ALA A 244 10.11 10.41 7.63
CA ALA A 244 11.06 11.22 6.89
C ALA A 244 12.43 11.15 7.56
N TYR A 245 13.47 11.72 6.95
CA TYR A 245 14.80 11.78 7.57
C TYR A 245 14.88 12.78 8.74
N ARG A 246 14.01 13.80 8.72
CA ARG A 246 13.80 14.81 9.76
C ARG A 246 12.33 15.24 9.75
N HIS A 247 11.89 15.84 10.85
CA HIS A 247 10.56 16.41 10.98
C HIS A 247 10.64 17.70 11.80
N GLY A 248 10.44 18.85 11.15
CA GLY A 248 10.47 20.14 11.85
C GLY A 248 11.86 20.49 12.38
N GLY A 249 12.91 20.09 11.66
CA GLY A 249 14.30 20.21 12.09
C GLY A 249 14.75 19.18 13.12
N ARG A 250 13.87 18.29 13.58
CA ARG A 250 14.24 17.23 14.54
C ARG A 250 14.64 15.96 13.80
N TYR A 251 15.66 15.27 14.30
CA TYR A 251 16.16 14.04 13.68
C TYR A 251 15.16 12.89 13.85
N VAL A 252 15.03 12.09 12.80
CA VAL A 252 14.31 10.82 12.80
C VAL A 252 15.32 9.72 12.51
N GLU A 253 15.24 8.59 13.19
CA GLU A 253 16.09 7.43 13.00
C GLU A 253 15.72 6.65 11.73
N TRP A 254 15.74 7.33 10.59
CA TRP A 254 15.29 6.83 9.29
C TRP A 254 16.09 5.61 8.82
N GLN A 255 17.41 5.57 9.07
CA GLN A 255 18.23 4.43 8.63
C GLN A 255 17.85 3.15 9.40
N SER A 256 17.59 3.25 10.71
CA SER A 256 17.12 2.09 11.47
C SER A 256 15.70 1.66 11.03
N ILE A 257 14.84 2.60 10.62
CA ILE A 257 13.53 2.28 10.03
C ILE A 257 13.73 1.45 8.75
N LEU A 258 14.56 1.90 7.80
CA LEU A 258 14.83 1.17 6.56
C LEU A 258 15.44 -0.21 6.81
N ASP A 259 16.47 -0.29 7.66
CA ASP A 259 17.14 -1.56 7.96
C ASP A 259 16.18 -2.56 8.61
N TYR A 260 15.39 -2.10 9.59
CA TYR A 260 14.54 -3.00 10.35
C TYR A 260 13.28 -3.42 9.59
N THR A 261 12.73 -2.54 8.76
CA THR A 261 11.62 -2.89 7.86
C THR A 261 12.05 -3.86 6.75
N ALA A 262 13.31 -3.81 6.30
CA ALA A 262 13.87 -4.82 5.41
C ALA A 262 14.00 -6.18 6.13
N GLN A 263 14.51 -6.19 7.37
CA GLN A 263 14.66 -7.41 8.18
C GLN A 263 13.31 -8.06 8.54
N THR A 264 12.32 -7.26 8.93
CA THR A 264 11.02 -7.73 9.43
C THR A 264 9.96 -7.88 8.35
N GLN A 265 10.26 -7.50 7.10
CA GLN A 265 9.32 -7.48 5.98
C GLN A 265 8.10 -6.57 6.23
N VAL A 266 8.25 -5.55 7.06
CA VAL A 266 7.27 -4.48 7.29
C VAL A 266 7.31 -3.49 6.11
N GLY A 267 6.14 -3.06 5.63
CA GLY A 267 6.03 -2.05 4.58
C GLY A 267 6.39 -0.65 5.06
N TYR A 268 6.83 0.24 4.17
CA TYR A 268 6.98 1.66 4.48
C TYR A 268 6.58 2.57 3.32
N LEU A 269 6.20 3.80 3.67
CA LEU A 269 5.85 4.87 2.74
C LEU A 269 6.49 6.18 3.23
N VAL A 270 7.42 6.72 2.47
CA VAL A 270 8.15 7.94 2.83
C VAL A 270 7.24 9.16 2.72
N TRP A 271 7.20 10.00 3.74
CA TRP A 271 6.57 11.31 3.70
C TRP A 271 7.61 12.37 3.31
N SER A 272 7.40 13.18 2.28
CA SER A 272 6.46 13.00 1.15
C SER A 272 7.10 13.52 -0.13
N TRP A 273 6.44 13.37 -1.29
CA TRP A 273 7.03 13.70 -2.59
C TRP A 273 7.65 15.10 -2.61
N THR A 274 6.84 16.15 -2.42
CA THR A 274 7.27 17.54 -2.33
C THR A 274 6.13 18.43 -1.81
N GLY A 275 6.40 19.72 -1.60
CA GLY A 275 5.40 20.75 -1.33
C GLY A 275 4.89 20.76 0.11
N ASN A 276 5.69 20.29 1.05
CA ASN A 276 5.50 20.56 2.48
C ASN A 276 5.68 22.06 2.77
N SER A 277 5.09 22.51 3.87
CA SER A 277 5.20 23.89 4.36
C SER A 277 5.04 23.91 5.89
N GLY A 278 5.16 25.08 6.51
CA GLY A 278 4.91 25.22 7.95
C GLY A 278 6.05 24.71 8.83
N GLY A 279 7.28 24.69 8.30
CA GLY A 279 8.48 24.30 9.03
C GLY A 279 8.87 22.82 8.89
N VAL A 280 8.12 22.03 8.13
CA VAL A 280 8.40 20.61 7.84
C VAL A 280 8.84 20.38 6.39
N GLU A 281 9.40 21.40 5.73
CA GLU A 281 9.92 21.33 4.36
C GLU A 281 11.10 20.34 4.22
N ASP A 282 11.72 19.97 5.35
CA ASP A 282 12.71 18.89 5.43
C ASP A 282 12.14 17.50 5.15
N CYS A 283 10.82 17.36 5.14
CA CYS A 283 10.14 16.14 4.70
C CYS A 283 10.03 16.01 3.16
N ASP A 284 10.33 17.03 2.37
CA ASP A 284 10.27 16.90 0.91
C ASP A 284 11.34 15.93 0.39
N MET A 285 10.92 14.90 -0.35
CA MET A 285 11.82 13.99 -1.06
C MET A 285 12.48 14.66 -2.27
N PHE A 286 11.73 15.53 -2.96
CA PHE A 286 12.15 16.16 -4.21
C PHE A 286 11.94 17.67 -4.20
N GLY A 287 12.72 18.37 -5.03
CA GLY A 287 12.59 19.81 -5.27
C GLY A 287 11.51 20.20 -6.30
N SER A 288 10.88 19.22 -6.96
CA SER A 288 9.86 19.41 -7.98
C SER A 288 8.84 18.26 -7.93
N TYR A 289 7.83 18.31 -8.81
CA TYR A 289 6.83 17.26 -9.01
C TYR A 289 7.32 16.10 -9.92
N ASP A 290 8.64 16.06 -10.17
CA ASP A 290 9.36 15.01 -10.88
C ASP A 290 10.58 14.57 -10.05
N ASP A 291 11.32 13.56 -10.53
CA ASP A 291 12.46 12.93 -9.87
C ASP A 291 13.82 13.54 -10.26
N SER A 292 13.85 14.76 -10.84
CA SER A 292 15.09 15.38 -11.33
C SER A 292 15.96 16.00 -10.23
N ILE A 293 15.37 16.41 -9.10
CA ILE A 293 16.07 17.09 -8.01
C ILE A 293 15.77 16.38 -6.69
N TYR A 294 16.70 15.51 -6.26
CA TYR A 294 16.62 14.88 -4.95
C TYR A 294 16.98 15.85 -3.83
N LYS A 295 16.15 15.90 -2.79
CA LYS A 295 16.45 16.55 -1.51
C LYS A 295 17.01 15.52 -0.52
N PRO A 296 17.58 15.93 0.63
CA PRO A 296 18.15 14.99 1.60
C PRO A 296 17.22 13.83 2.00
N ASN A 297 15.93 14.09 2.18
CA ASN A 297 14.96 13.03 2.50
C ASN A 297 14.90 11.97 1.38
N GLY A 298 14.76 12.41 0.12
CA GLY A 298 14.71 11.51 -1.03
C GLY A 298 16.04 10.79 -1.24
N THR A 299 17.17 11.49 -1.14
CA THR A 299 18.50 10.87 -1.27
C THR A 299 18.68 9.73 -0.27
N ASN A 300 18.32 9.96 0.99
CA ASN A 300 18.48 8.96 2.05
C ASN A 300 17.52 7.77 1.89
N THR A 301 16.25 8.03 1.56
CA THR A 301 15.20 6.99 1.60
C THR A 301 15.01 6.25 0.28
N VAL A 302 15.40 6.85 -0.84
CA VAL A 302 15.31 6.22 -2.18
C VAL A 302 16.62 5.53 -2.54
N LEU A 303 17.75 6.24 -2.40
CA LEU A 303 19.06 5.80 -2.88
C LEU A 303 19.91 5.15 -1.77
N GLY A 304 19.58 5.39 -0.51
CA GLY A 304 20.30 4.84 0.64
C GLY A 304 20.08 3.34 0.81
N ARG A 305 20.90 2.73 1.67
CA ARG A 305 20.83 1.31 2.00
C ARG A 305 19.45 0.94 2.53
N ASN A 306 18.90 -0.16 2.03
CA ASN A 306 17.54 -0.64 2.29
C ASN A 306 16.44 0.36 1.87
N GLY A 307 16.80 1.35 1.04
CA GLY A 307 15.88 2.32 0.45
C GLY A 307 15.02 1.70 -0.65
N ILE A 308 14.22 2.55 -1.29
CA ILE A 308 13.21 2.13 -2.28
C ILE A 308 13.87 1.40 -3.44
N ARG A 309 14.97 1.92 -4.00
CA ARG A 309 15.64 1.31 -5.16
C ARG A 309 16.21 -0.08 -4.87
N GLU A 310 16.64 -0.32 -3.64
CA GLU A 310 17.29 -1.59 -3.27
C GLU A 310 16.27 -2.67 -2.94
N THR A 311 15.12 -2.31 -2.35
CA THR A 311 14.24 -3.30 -1.70
C THR A 311 12.83 -3.38 -2.27
N SER A 312 12.43 -2.45 -3.14
CA SER A 312 11.09 -2.47 -3.73
C SER A 312 10.94 -3.58 -4.76
N VAL A 313 9.85 -4.34 -4.62
CA VAL A 313 9.46 -5.40 -5.56
C VAL A 313 8.07 -5.06 -6.09
N GLU A 314 7.91 -5.08 -7.40
CA GLU A 314 6.62 -4.85 -8.05
C GLU A 314 5.56 -5.86 -7.58
N CYS A 315 4.32 -5.39 -7.38
CA CYS A 315 3.22 -6.28 -7.00
C CYS A 315 2.99 -7.34 -8.08
N SER A 316 2.79 -8.59 -7.68
CA SER A 316 2.70 -9.70 -8.64
C SER A 316 1.46 -9.63 -9.53
N ILE A 317 0.47 -8.78 -9.21
CA ILE A 317 -0.70 -8.51 -10.06
C ILE A 317 -0.32 -7.85 -11.40
N TYR A 318 0.79 -7.11 -11.41
CA TYR A 318 1.35 -6.50 -12.62
C TYR A 318 2.37 -7.41 -13.32
N GLY A 319 2.87 -8.42 -12.60
CA GLY A 319 3.60 -9.53 -13.19
C GLY A 319 2.68 -10.36 -14.08
N SER A 320 3.15 -10.76 -15.26
CA SER A 320 2.35 -11.56 -16.19
C SER A 320 1.79 -12.82 -15.53
N SER A 321 0.46 -12.86 -15.40
CA SER A 321 -0.32 -14.06 -15.13
C SER A 321 0.16 -15.20 -16.04
N GLY A 322 0.84 -16.19 -15.44
CA GLY A 322 1.13 -17.47 -16.10
C GLY A 322 2.53 -17.71 -16.66
N ILE A 323 3.57 -16.94 -16.32
CA ILE A 323 4.95 -17.44 -16.49
C ILE A 323 5.33 -18.20 -15.23
N ARG A 324 5.00 -19.50 -15.18
CA ARG A 324 5.86 -20.44 -14.46
C ARG A 324 7.24 -20.31 -15.10
N ASP A 325 8.31 -20.39 -14.32
CA ASP A 325 9.64 -20.71 -14.84
C ASP A 325 9.50 -21.99 -15.69
N ILE A 326 9.28 -21.82 -17.00
CA ILE A 326 9.63 -22.83 -17.95
C ILE A 326 11.12 -22.65 -18.01
N SER A 327 11.86 -23.43 -17.21
CA SER A 327 13.26 -23.71 -17.50
C SER A 327 13.35 -23.89 -19.02
N PRO A 328 14.19 -23.14 -19.75
CA PRO A 328 14.20 -23.21 -21.20
C PRO A 328 14.42 -24.66 -21.57
N ASN A 329 13.34 -25.32 -22.00
CA ASN A 329 13.44 -26.62 -22.60
C ASN A 329 13.99 -26.27 -23.99
N ASN A 330 15.33 -26.20 -24.06
CA ASN A 330 16.15 -25.79 -25.20
C ASN A 330 15.99 -26.74 -26.42
N THR A 331 14.88 -27.46 -26.49
CA THR A 331 14.55 -28.51 -27.44
C THR A 331 13.37 -28.14 -28.35
N ARG A 332 12.63 -27.05 -28.08
CA ARG A 332 11.53 -26.58 -28.94
C ARG A 332 11.97 -25.39 -29.78
N GLU A 333 12.01 -25.58 -31.10
CA GLU A 333 12.23 -24.50 -32.07
C GLU A 333 10.92 -23.78 -32.41
N ILE A 334 11.04 -22.56 -32.96
CA ILE A 334 9.93 -21.84 -33.58
C ILE A 334 9.66 -22.51 -34.93
N ASP A 335 8.43 -22.96 -35.16
CA ASP A 335 7.96 -23.37 -36.47
C ASP A 335 7.57 -22.12 -37.27
N TYR A 336 8.46 -21.69 -38.17
CA TYR A 336 8.24 -20.50 -39.00
C TYR A 336 7.10 -20.66 -40.02
N THR A 337 6.53 -21.86 -40.18
CA THR A 337 5.35 -22.09 -41.04
C THR A 337 4.03 -21.81 -40.32
N GLN A 338 4.06 -21.64 -39.00
CA GLN A 338 2.90 -21.31 -38.16
C GLN A 338 2.99 -19.87 -37.65
N PRO A 339 1.88 -19.23 -37.25
CA PRO A 339 1.92 -17.89 -36.68
C PRO A 339 2.83 -17.81 -35.45
N TYR A 340 3.69 -16.78 -35.42
CA TYR A 340 4.51 -16.41 -34.27
C TYR A 340 4.49 -14.89 -34.11
N GLN A 341 4.88 -14.42 -32.92
CA GLN A 341 4.96 -13.00 -32.60
C GLN A 341 6.43 -12.58 -32.48
N ILE A 342 6.74 -11.36 -32.91
CA ILE A 342 8.07 -10.76 -32.83
C ILE A 342 8.00 -9.59 -31.86
N PHE A 343 8.94 -9.54 -30.93
CA PHE A 343 9.12 -8.41 -30.02
C PHE A 343 10.55 -7.89 -30.13
N ASP A 344 10.73 -6.58 -30.09
CA ASP A 344 12.05 -5.99 -29.91
C ASP A 344 12.54 -6.15 -28.46
N ILE A 345 13.82 -5.83 -28.21
CA ILE A 345 14.42 -5.99 -26.88
C ILE A 345 13.77 -5.14 -25.78
N THR A 346 12.95 -4.14 -26.15
CA THR A 346 12.20 -3.31 -25.20
C THR A 346 10.84 -3.92 -24.86
N GLY A 347 10.50 -5.07 -25.45
CA GLY A 347 9.23 -5.77 -25.24
C GLY A 347 8.09 -5.26 -26.12
N ARG A 348 8.37 -4.35 -27.08
CA ARG A 348 7.36 -3.84 -28.00
C ARG A 348 7.17 -4.84 -29.16
N ARG A 349 5.91 -5.13 -29.47
CA ARG A 349 5.56 -6.00 -30.61
C ARG A 349 5.88 -5.30 -31.93
N VAL A 350 6.57 -6.01 -32.82
CA VAL A 350 6.95 -5.54 -34.15
C VAL A 350 6.44 -6.50 -35.22
N SER A 351 6.25 -6.02 -36.45
CA SER A 351 5.81 -6.81 -37.60
C SER A 351 6.94 -7.66 -38.19
N ASP A 352 8.17 -7.19 -38.08
CA ASP A 352 9.36 -7.78 -38.68
C ASP A 352 10.62 -7.43 -37.87
N MET A 353 11.75 -8.04 -38.23
CA MET A 353 13.08 -7.77 -37.68
C MET A 353 13.87 -6.89 -38.67
N THR A 354 13.35 -5.70 -38.99
CA THR A 354 13.90 -4.84 -40.04
C THR A 354 15.24 -4.20 -39.70
N ASN A 355 15.53 -3.99 -38.41
CA ASN A 355 16.80 -3.42 -37.96
C ASN A 355 17.71 -4.49 -37.34
N PRO A 356 19.04 -4.36 -37.42
CA PRO A 356 19.97 -5.16 -36.64
C PRO A 356 19.67 -5.03 -35.14
N GLY A 357 19.67 -6.14 -34.42
CA GLY A 357 19.34 -6.13 -33.00
C GLY A 357 18.84 -7.47 -32.46
N ILE A 358 18.51 -7.45 -31.17
CA ILE A 358 17.98 -8.62 -30.47
C ILE A 358 16.46 -8.57 -30.53
N TYR A 359 15.87 -9.69 -30.95
CA TYR A 359 14.43 -9.90 -30.97
C TYR A 359 14.05 -11.13 -30.17
N ILE A 360 12.81 -11.14 -29.69
CA ILE A 360 12.19 -12.28 -29.03
C ILE A 360 11.06 -12.79 -29.91
N LEU A 361 11.17 -14.04 -30.35
CA LEU A 361 10.08 -14.75 -31.01
C LEU A 361 9.26 -15.53 -29.98
N ARG A 362 7.95 -15.46 -30.11
CA ARG A 362 7.01 -16.20 -29.26
C ARG A 362 6.01 -16.99 -30.11
N GLN A 363 5.90 -18.28 -29.85
CA GLN A 363 4.92 -19.18 -30.48
C GLN A 363 4.32 -20.09 -29.40
N GLY A 364 3.09 -19.79 -28.96
CA GLY A 364 2.49 -20.44 -27.80
C GLY A 364 3.32 -20.24 -26.53
N SER A 365 3.82 -21.33 -25.96
CA SER A 365 4.76 -21.33 -24.81
C SER A 365 6.24 -21.36 -25.21
N THR A 366 6.56 -21.48 -26.50
CA THR A 366 7.93 -21.45 -27.00
C THR A 366 8.40 -20.00 -27.14
N VAL A 367 9.59 -19.70 -26.59
CA VAL A 367 10.24 -18.38 -26.68
C VAL A 367 11.67 -18.56 -27.18
N ARG A 368 12.07 -17.79 -28.20
CA ARG A 368 13.45 -17.82 -28.74
C ARG A 368 14.00 -16.41 -28.87
N LYS A 369 15.22 -16.21 -28.36
CA LYS A 369 16.00 -14.99 -28.58
C LYS A 369 16.76 -15.13 -29.91
N ILE A 370 16.62 -14.15 -30.78
CA ILE A 370 17.31 -14.10 -32.08
C ILE A 370 18.13 -12.81 -32.15
N LEU A 371 19.36 -12.94 -32.64
CA LEU A 371 20.17 -11.82 -33.07
C LEU A 371 19.99 -11.68 -34.58
N ASN A 372 19.41 -10.57 -35.02
CA ASN A 372 19.34 -10.19 -36.42
C ASN A 372 20.56 -9.32 -36.75
N HIS A 373 21.34 -9.72 -37.74
CA HIS A 373 22.60 -9.07 -38.12
C HIS A 373 22.39 -7.95 -39.14
#